data_AF-A0A3D6B7F3-F1
#
_entry.id   AF-A0A3D6B7F3-F1
#
_cell.length_a   1.000
_cell.length_b   1.000
_cell.length_c   1.000
_cell.angle_alpha   90.00
_cell.angle_beta   90.00
_cell.angle_gamma   90.00
#
_symmetry.space_group_name_H-M   'P 1'
#
loop_
_entity.id
_entity.type
_entity.pdbx_description
1 polymer ?
#
loop_
_entity_poly.entity_id
_entity_poly.type
_entity_poly.pdbx_seq_one_letter_code
_entity_poly.pdbx_strand_id
1 'polypeptide(L)'
;MGKNVNKSKRSRRNFLKYFLGGSFAAFAFSVIYPVVKFLIPPKSSEPIPTSVMAGMVGELKSNSGKIFKFGNKPGILINTPQGELRAFTAICTHLDCTVQYREDFQHIWCACHNGHYNLNGINIAGPPPRPLTQYNVSLKEDQIFVSKVS
;
A
#
# COMPACT_ATOMS: atom_id res chain seq x y z
N MET A 1 -34.14 -6.54 -65.65
CA MET A 1 -32.72 -6.41 -65.25
C MET A 1 -32.62 -5.34 -64.15
N GLY A 2 -32.48 -5.66 -62.85
CA GLY A 2 -32.52 -4.58 -61.83
C GLY A 2 -32.25 -4.90 -60.35
N LYS A 3 -31.99 -6.16 -59.96
CA LYS A 3 -31.88 -6.52 -58.53
C LYS A 3 -30.44 -6.51 -57.95
N ASN A 4 -29.39 -6.35 -58.76
CA ASN A 4 -27.99 -6.50 -58.30
C ASN A 4 -27.31 -5.21 -57.78
N VAL A 5 -27.84 -4.03 -58.07
CA VAL A 5 -27.20 -2.75 -57.68
C VAL A 5 -27.32 -2.49 -56.16
N ASN A 6 -28.40 -2.95 -55.54
CA ASN A 6 -28.72 -2.63 -54.14
C ASN A 6 -27.91 -3.47 -53.11
N LYS A 7 -27.61 -4.75 -53.41
CA LYS A 7 -26.84 -5.65 -52.53
C LYS A 7 -25.37 -5.23 -52.44
N SER A 8 -24.79 -4.82 -53.58
CA SER A 8 -23.41 -4.33 -53.68
C SER A 8 -23.19 -2.97 -53.00
N LYS A 9 -24.14 -2.02 -53.12
CA LYS A 9 -24.08 -0.73 -52.40
C LYS A 9 -24.16 -0.91 -50.88
N ARG A 10 -25.00 -1.82 -50.38
CA ARG A 10 -25.12 -2.12 -48.94
C ARG A 10 -23.84 -2.78 -48.40
N SER A 11 -23.24 -3.70 -49.15
CA SER A 11 -21.95 -4.33 -48.83
C SER A 11 -20.80 -3.30 -48.73
N ARG A 12 -20.66 -2.41 -49.72
CA ARG A 12 -19.65 -1.34 -49.72
C ARG A 12 -19.82 -0.34 -48.57
N ARG A 13 -21.07 0.06 -48.29
CA ARG A 13 -21.38 0.97 -47.17
C ARG A 13 -21.07 0.34 -45.82
N ASN A 14 -21.36 -0.95 -45.66
CA ASN A 14 -21.05 -1.67 -44.42
C ASN A 14 -19.53 -1.83 -44.27
N PHE A 15 -18.82 -2.19 -45.34
CA PHE A 15 -17.36 -2.24 -45.34
C PHE A 15 -16.73 -0.91 -44.90
N LEU A 16 -17.14 0.20 -45.53
CA LEU A 16 -16.65 1.54 -45.16
C LEU A 16 -16.97 1.90 -43.70
N LYS A 17 -18.17 1.57 -43.21
CA LYS A 17 -18.56 1.81 -41.81
C LYS A 17 -17.65 1.08 -40.83
N TYR A 18 -17.37 -0.21 -41.08
CA TYR A 18 -16.49 -0.99 -40.22
C TYR A 18 -15.04 -0.55 -40.32
N PHE A 19 -14.56 -0.19 -41.53
CA PHE A 19 -13.22 0.32 -41.72
C PHE A 19 -13.02 1.65 -40.99
N LEU A 20 -13.86 2.65 -41.25
CA LEU A 20 -13.78 3.97 -40.62
C LEU A 20 -13.97 3.89 -39.09
N GLY A 21 -14.95 3.11 -38.64
CA GLY A 21 -15.18 2.89 -37.21
C GLY A 21 -14.02 2.17 -36.51
N GLY A 22 -13.47 1.14 -37.17
CA GLY A 22 -12.31 0.40 -36.68
C GLY A 22 -11.05 1.25 -36.62
N SER A 23 -10.77 2.06 -37.65
CA SER A 23 -9.64 3.00 -37.66
C SER A 23 -9.76 4.05 -36.57
N PHE A 24 -10.96 4.60 -36.34
CA PHE A 24 -11.18 5.55 -35.24
C PHE A 24 -10.98 4.90 -33.88
N ALA A 25 -11.50 3.69 -33.66
CA ALA A 25 -11.29 2.94 -32.42
C ALA A 25 -9.80 2.62 -32.18
N ALA A 26 -9.06 2.24 -33.23
CA ALA A 26 -7.63 1.98 -33.15
C ALA A 26 -6.83 3.25 -32.79
N PHE A 27 -7.20 4.39 -33.38
CA PHE A 27 -6.59 5.68 -33.05
C PHE A 27 -6.93 6.12 -31.62
N ALA A 28 -8.18 5.97 -31.19
CA ALA A 28 -8.56 6.26 -29.81
C ALA A 28 -7.78 5.37 -28.83
N PHE A 29 -7.62 4.08 -29.13
CA PHE A 29 -6.84 3.16 -28.31
C PHE A 29 -5.36 3.53 -28.24
N SER A 30 -4.74 3.93 -29.36
CA SER A 30 -3.32 4.31 -29.39
C SER A 30 -3.01 5.55 -28.56
N VAL A 31 -3.99 6.45 -28.37
CA VAL A 31 -3.86 7.63 -27.50
C VAL A 31 -4.24 7.32 -26.06
N ILE A 32 -5.35 6.61 -25.83
CA ILE A 32 -5.84 6.31 -24.47
C ILE A 32 -4.89 5.36 -23.74
N TYR A 33 -4.34 4.35 -24.42
CA TYR A 33 -3.46 3.36 -23.82
C TYR A 33 -2.23 3.98 -23.11
N PRO A 34 -1.40 4.82 -23.75
CA PRO A 34 -0.24 5.43 -23.07
C PRO A 34 -0.66 6.40 -21.95
N VAL A 35 -1.78 7.11 -22.08
CA VAL A 35 -2.31 7.97 -21.01
C VAL A 35 -2.67 7.14 -19.78
N VAL A 36 -3.42 6.04 -19.97
CA VAL A 36 -3.76 5.13 -18.86
C VAL A 36 -2.49 4.51 -18.28
N LYS A 37 -1.55 4.08 -19.12
CA LYS A 37 -0.28 3.51 -18.65
C LYS A 37 0.58 4.52 -17.88
N PHE A 38 0.55 5.79 -18.25
CA PHE A 38 1.27 6.85 -17.55
C PHE A 38 0.71 7.12 -16.15
N LEU A 39 -0.62 7.03 -15.99
CA LEU A 39 -1.28 7.20 -14.70
C LEU A 39 -1.06 6.03 -13.73
N ILE A 40 -0.69 4.85 -14.23
CA ILE A 40 -0.44 3.66 -13.41
C ILE A 40 1.07 3.56 -13.16
N PRO A 41 1.55 3.85 -11.94
CA PRO A 41 2.98 3.79 -11.64
C PRO A 41 3.51 2.36 -11.84
N PRO A 42 4.73 2.19 -12.38
CA PRO A 42 5.36 0.88 -12.46
C PRO A 42 5.56 0.31 -11.06
N LYS A 43 5.46 -1.02 -10.91
CA LYS A 43 5.83 -1.68 -9.66
C LYS A 43 7.29 -1.34 -9.33
N SER A 44 7.56 -0.92 -8.10
CA SER A 44 8.93 -0.62 -7.66
C SER A 44 9.81 -1.86 -7.83
N SER A 45 10.94 -1.73 -8.52
CA SER A 45 11.93 -2.80 -8.72
C SER A 45 12.86 -2.99 -7.52
N GLU A 46 12.74 -2.16 -6.49
CA GLU A 46 13.54 -2.33 -5.28
C GLU A 46 13.10 -3.58 -4.52
N PRO A 47 14.02 -4.53 -4.26
CA PRO A 47 13.71 -5.68 -3.44
C PRO A 47 13.37 -5.19 -2.04
N ILE A 48 12.11 -5.34 -1.63
CA ILE A 48 11.71 -5.04 -0.25
C ILE A 48 12.47 -6.02 0.64
N PRO A 49 13.39 -5.55 1.51
CA PRO A 49 14.17 -6.44 2.35
C PRO A 49 13.22 -7.28 3.19
N THR A 50 13.48 -8.59 3.25
CA THR A 50 12.68 -9.53 4.06
C THR A 50 12.89 -9.29 5.55
N SER A 51 14.04 -8.73 5.92
CA SER A 51 14.41 -8.36 7.29
C SER A 51 15.24 -7.08 7.29
N VAL A 52 15.02 -6.22 8.29
CA VAL A 52 15.78 -4.97 8.53
C VAL A 52 16.16 -4.86 10.00
N MET A 53 17.30 -4.25 10.30
CA MET A 53 17.65 -3.90 11.68
C MET A 53 16.85 -2.65 12.08
N ALA A 54 16.00 -2.77 13.11
CA ALA A 54 15.15 -1.69 13.60
C ALA A 54 15.78 -0.88 14.75
N GLY A 55 16.74 -1.47 15.46
CA GLY A 55 17.46 -0.82 16.56
C GLY A 55 18.31 -1.80 17.34
N MET A 56 18.96 -1.31 18.41
CA MET A 56 19.69 -2.14 19.36
C MET A 56 18.84 -2.44 20.60
N VAL A 57 19.12 -3.57 21.25
CA VAL A 57 18.53 -3.92 22.54
C VAL A 57 19.00 -2.88 23.57
N GLY A 58 18.07 -2.29 24.33
CA GLY A 58 18.36 -1.23 25.31
C GLY A 58 18.35 0.19 24.75
N GLU A 59 18.32 0.38 23.43
CA GLU A 59 18.11 1.71 22.84
C GLU A 59 16.70 2.25 23.13
N LEU A 60 15.71 1.35 23.11
CA LEU A 60 14.31 1.68 23.33
C LEU A 60 13.93 1.48 24.81
N LYS A 61 13.64 2.58 25.51
CA LYS A 61 13.19 2.54 26.91
C LYS A 61 11.87 1.77 27.04
N SER A 62 11.61 1.19 28.20
CA SER A 62 10.30 0.60 28.49
C SER A 62 9.19 1.65 28.34
N ASN A 63 8.02 1.23 27.86
CA ASN A 63 6.90 2.12 27.55
C ASN A 63 7.25 3.22 26.53
N SER A 64 7.97 2.88 25.46
CA SER A 64 8.29 3.84 24.38
C SER A 64 8.22 3.19 23.00
N GLY A 65 8.25 4.02 21.95
CA GLY A 65 8.23 3.55 20.56
C GLY A 65 9.15 4.36 19.64
N LYS A 66 9.65 3.70 18.58
CA LYS A 66 10.58 4.26 17.60
C LYS A 66 10.12 3.93 16.18
N ILE A 67 10.18 4.92 15.30
CA ILE A 67 9.94 4.73 13.87
C ILE A 67 11.23 4.28 13.21
N PHE A 68 11.12 3.29 12.32
CA PHE A 68 12.21 2.79 11.50
C PHE A 68 11.76 2.60 10.04
N LYS A 69 12.71 2.42 9.13
CA LYS A 69 12.44 2.23 7.69
C LYS A 69 12.37 0.74 7.35
N PHE A 70 11.27 0.28 6.77
CA PHE A 70 11.10 -1.09 6.24
C PHE A 70 10.90 -1.02 4.72
N GLY A 71 12.00 -1.05 3.97
CA GLY A 71 11.98 -0.74 2.53
C GLY A 71 11.46 0.69 2.30
N ASN A 72 10.38 0.85 1.53
CA ASN A 72 9.77 2.16 1.26
C ASN A 72 8.60 2.52 2.17
N LYS A 73 8.38 1.75 3.25
CA LYS A 73 7.30 1.98 4.21
C LYS A 73 7.88 2.22 5.62
N PRO A 74 7.28 3.10 6.42
CA PRO A 74 7.67 3.27 7.81
C PRO A 74 7.13 2.10 8.65
N GLY A 75 7.96 1.61 9.57
CA GLY A 75 7.59 0.68 10.62
C GLY A 75 7.69 1.35 11.99
N ILE A 76 6.96 0.82 12.97
CA ILE A 76 7.03 1.26 14.37
C ILE A 76 7.45 0.06 15.22
N LEU A 77 8.51 0.25 16.00
CA LEU A 77 8.98 -0.67 17.04
C LEU A 77 8.52 -0.11 18.38
N ILE A 78 7.93 -0.95 19.22
CA ILE A 78 7.38 -0.60 20.52
C ILE A 78 8.00 -1.49 21.56
N ASN A 79 8.45 -0.88 22.66
CA ASN A 79 8.78 -1.59 23.89
C ASN A 79 7.63 -1.35 24.85
N THR A 80 6.82 -2.39 25.10
CA THR A 80 5.64 -2.27 25.97
C THR A 80 6.08 -1.91 27.40
N PRO A 81 5.15 -1.44 28.25
CA PRO A 81 5.45 -1.25 29.67
C PRO A 81 6.02 -2.51 30.35
N GLN A 82 5.69 -3.69 29.84
CA GLN A 82 6.16 -4.99 30.34
C GLN A 82 7.52 -5.42 29.77
N GLY A 83 8.15 -4.62 28.91
CA GLY A 83 9.44 -4.96 28.31
C GLY A 83 9.35 -5.82 27.04
N GLU A 84 8.15 -6.03 26.50
CA GLU A 84 7.94 -6.85 25.31
C GLU A 84 8.14 -6.01 24.05
N LEU A 85 8.97 -6.49 23.12
CA LEU A 85 9.20 -5.83 21.85
C LEU A 85 8.16 -6.27 20.81
N ARG A 86 7.49 -5.30 20.21
CA ARG A 86 6.51 -5.52 19.14
C ARG A 86 6.74 -4.55 17.99
N ALA A 87 6.49 -5.02 16.77
CA ALA A 87 6.66 -4.20 15.58
C ALA A 87 5.44 -4.28 14.66
N PHE A 88 5.11 -3.15 14.05
CA PHE A 88 4.00 -3.01 13.12
C PHE A 88 4.41 -2.09 11.95
N THR A 89 3.63 -2.11 10.88
CA THR A 89 3.61 -0.98 9.93
C THR A 89 3.25 0.29 10.70
N ALA A 90 3.99 1.37 10.50
CA ALA A 90 3.66 2.66 11.09
C ALA A 90 2.62 3.43 10.24
N ILE A 91 1.83 2.73 9.43
CA ILE A 91 0.87 3.32 8.49
C ILE A 91 -0.54 3.12 9.04
N CYS A 92 -1.21 4.23 9.33
CA CYS A 92 -2.59 4.23 9.78
C CYS A 92 -3.48 3.63 8.69
N THR A 93 -4.33 2.68 9.09
CA THR A 93 -5.24 1.96 8.21
C THR A 93 -6.45 2.76 7.74
N HIS A 94 -6.57 4.02 8.17
CA HIS A 94 -7.57 4.96 7.68
C HIS A 94 -7.17 5.55 6.32
N LEU A 95 -6.14 6.42 6.30
CA LEU A 95 -5.68 7.16 5.10
C LEU A 95 -4.14 7.31 5.09
N ASP A 96 -3.44 6.27 5.53
CA ASP A 96 -1.98 6.11 5.43
C ASP A 96 -1.08 7.14 6.15
N CYS A 97 -1.63 7.94 7.07
CA CYS A 97 -0.82 8.78 7.96
C CYS A 97 0.14 7.94 8.81
N THR A 98 1.32 8.49 9.14
CA THR A 98 2.25 7.83 10.06
C THR A 98 1.71 7.85 11.49
N VAL A 99 1.62 6.69 12.12
CA VAL A 99 1.21 6.54 13.52
C VAL A 99 2.39 6.72 14.47
N GLN A 100 2.10 7.05 15.72
CA GLN A 100 3.09 7.29 16.78
C GLN A 100 2.73 6.49 18.03
N TYR A 101 3.73 6.12 18.82
CA TYR A 101 3.47 5.57 20.15
C TYR A 101 3.18 6.70 21.13
N ARG A 102 2.18 6.52 21.99
CA ARG A 102 1.79 7.47 23.03
C ARG A 102 1.96 6.80 24.39
N GLU A 103 2.96 7.27 25.15
CA GLU A 103 3.33 6.70 26.45
C GLU A 103 2.26 6.96 27.53
N ASP A 104 1.52 8.06 27.37
CA ASP A 104 0.45 8.53 28.27
C ASP A 104 -0.79 7.65 28.22
N PHE A 105 -1.18 7.17 27.03
CA PHE A 105 -2.29 6.20 26.93
C PHE A 105 -1.86 4.76 26.61
N GLN A 106 -0.54 4.48 26.57
CA GLN A 106 0.05 3.15 26.34
C GLN A 106 -0.49 2.45 25.09
N HIS A 107 -0.54 3.18 23.97
CA HIS A 107 -1.14 2.71 22.74
C HIS A 107 -0.56 3.45 21.54
N ILE A 108 -0.89 2.99 20.34
CA ILE A 108 -0.48 3.61 19.09
C ILE A 108 -1.57 4.58 18.64
N TRP A 109 -1.19 5.78 18.23
CA TRP A 109 -2.09 6.87 17.92
C TRP A 109 -1.79 7.53 16.57
N CYS A 110 -2.83 7.99 15.90
CA CYS A 110 -2.76 8.73 14.64
C CYS A 110 -3.33 10.13 14.81
N ALA A 111 -2.48 11.15 14.58
CA ALA A 111 -2.85 12.56 14.73
C ALA A 111 -3.88 13.07 13.72
N CYS A 112 -3.96 12.45 12.54
CA CYS A 112 -4.78 12.97 11.43
C CYS A 112 -6.29 12.99 11.75
N HIS A 113 -6.79 11.92 12.36
CA HIS A 113 -8.23 11.77 12.65
C HIS A 113 -8.48 11.05 13.98
N ASN A 114 -7.53 11.19 14.92
CA ASN A 114 -7.59 10.57 16.25
C ASN A 114 -7.86 9.06 16.18
N GLY A 115 -7.04 8.33 15.42
CA GLY A 115 -7.11 6.87 15.33
C GLY A 115 -6.32 6.21 16.46
N HIS A 116 -6.86 5.19 17.11
CA HIS A 116 -6.22 4.51 18.23
C HIS A 116 -6.07 3.02 17.94
N TYR A 117 -4.89 2.48 18.23
CA TYR A 117 -4.61 1.04 18.23
C TYR A 117 -3.99 0.63 19.56
N ASN A 118 -4.36 -0.51 20.12
CA ASN A 118 -3.74 -1.02 21.34
C ASN A 118 -2.30 -1.54 21.08
N LEU A 119 -1.64 -2.06 22.13
CA LEU A 119 -0.30 -2.64 22.03
C LEU A 119 -0.19 -3.90 21.16
N ASN A 120 -1.32 -4.49 20.75
CA ASN A 120 -1.39 -5.59 19.78
C ASN A 120 -1.63 -5.07 18.34
N GLY A 121 -1.66 -3.75 18.12
CA GLY A 121 -1.95 -3.14 16.84
C GLY A 121 -3.43 -3.21 16.42
N ILE A 122 -4.32 -3.66 17.30
CA ILE A 122 -5.77 -3.73 17.03
C ILE A 122 -6.36 -2.34 17.17
N ASN A 123 -7.16 -1.91 16.19
CA ASN A 123 -7.89 -0.65 16.24
C ASN A 123 -8.95 -0.70 17.36
N ILE A 124 -8.92 0.29 18.26
CA ILE A 124 -9.78 0.35 19.44
C ILE A 124 -10.66 1.60 19.49
N ALA A 125 -10.28 2.66 18.77
CA ALA A 125 -11.07 3.87 18.66
C ALA A 125 -10.70 4.69 17.42
N GLY A 126 -11.57 5.62 17.06
CA GLY A 126 -11.43 6.48 15.89
C GLY A 126 -11.87 5.79 14.59
N PRO A 127 -11.60 6.42 13.43
CA PRO A 127 -12.01 5.91 12.13
C PRO A 127 -11.26 4.67 11.59
N PRO A 128 -10.05 4.26 12.07
CA PRO A 128 -9.36 3.10 11.49
C PRO A 128 -10.23 1.84 11.43
N PRO A 129 -10.44 1.25 10.23
CA PRO A 129 -11.38 0.14 10.06
C PRO A 129 -10.78 -1.24 10.38
N ARG A 130 -9.45 -1.34 10.50
CA ARG A 130 -8.74 -2.60 10.68
C ARG A 130 -7.44 -2.45 11.49
N PRO A 131 -6.90 -3.54 12.06
CA PRO A 131 -5.62 -3.56 12.75
C PRO A 131 -4.44 -3.15 11.85
N LEU A 132 -3.38 -2.66 12.48
CA LEU A 132 -2.08 -2.47 11.84
C LEU A 132 -1.51 -3.82 11.39
N THR A 133 -0.80 -3.82 10.27
CA THR A 133 -0.05 -4.99 9.82
C THR A 133 1.11 -5.24 10.79
N GLN A 134 1.13 -6.39 11.42
CA GLN A 134 2.19 -6.81 12.33
C GLN A 134 3.46 -7.20 11.55
N TYR A 135 4.60 -6.98 12.19
CA TYR A 135 5.88 -7.53 11.78
C TYR A 135 6.40 -8.52 12.82
N ASN A 136 7.22 -9.47 12.37
CA ASN A 136 7.95 -10.36 13.25
C ASN A 136 9.17 -9.63 13.83
N VAL A 137 9.39 -9.79 15.13
CA VAL A 137 10.58 -9.28 15.82
C VAL A 137 11.47 -10.46 16.17
N SER A 138 12.75 -10.35 15.85
CA SER A 138 13.77 -11.35 16.19
C SER A 138 14.98 -10.66 16.79
N LEU A 139 15.50 -11.23 17.87
CA LEU A 139 16.72 -10.77 18.51
C LEU A 139 17.89 -11.59 17.96
N LYS A 140 18.94 -10.91 17.50
CA LYS A 140 20.21 -11.53 17.14
C LYS A 140 21.29 -10.75 17.87
N GLU A 141 21.91 -11.40 18.85
CA GLU A 141 22.86 -10.74 19.75
C GLU A 141 22.19 -9.51 20.39
N ASP A 142 22.75 -8.31 20.21
CA ASP A 142 22.21 -7.05 20.72
C ASP A 142 21.41 -6.25 19.68
N GLN A 143 21.02 -6.88 18.57
CA GLN A 143 20.29 -6.23 17.47
C GLN A 143 18.86 -6.74 17.36
N ILE A 144 17.94 -5.79 17.17
CA ILE A 144 16.52 -6.04 16.94
C ILE A 144 16.29 -6.06 15.43
N PHE A 145 16.01 -7.24 14.89
CA PHE A 145 15.63 -7.43 13.50
C PHE A 145 14.12 -7.53 13.37
N VAL A 146 13.57 -6.83 12.38
CA VAL A 146 12.15 -6.86 12.05
C VAL A 146 11.98 -7.45 10.65
N SER A 147 11.05 -8.40 10.50
CA SER A 147 10.73 -9.05 9.23
C SER A 147 9.22 -9.10 8.96
N LYS A 148 8.83 -9.33 7.70
CA LYS A 148 7.41 -9.55 7.39
C LYS A 148 6.92 -10.84 8.04
N VAL A 149 5.68 -10.83 8.53
CA VAL A 149 4.96 -12.07 8.87
C VAL A 149 4.70 -12.80 7.56
N SER A 150 5.24 -14.00 7.43
CA SER A 150 5.09 -14.88 6.27
C SER A 150 3.65 -15.38 6.12
#